data_AF-A0A7S2KW84-F1
#
_entry.id   AF-A0A7S2KW84-F1
#
_cell.length_a   1.000
_cell.length_b   1.000
_cell.length_c   1.000
_cell.angle_alpha   90.00
_cell.angle_beta   90.00
_cell.angle_gamma   90.00
#
_symmetry.space_group_name_H-M   'P 1'
#
loop_
_entity.id
_entity.type
_entity.pdbx_description
1 polymer ?
#
loop_
_entity_poly.entity_id
_entity_poly.type
_entity_poly.pdbx_seq_one_letter_code
_entity_poly.pdbx_strand_id
1 'polypeptide(L)'
;VESGAAEQDDFLLLVGYCGWGPGQMQGELDRGGSWELAAADQRLLLGRIREEQAALGARLRAAAGPPSPGDGPAAESRLTPQELGDGIEKWARLYSALGPLYKARLAEEREEDGPGDLRDAQGTHTDKMLRRWIGRCLIPPKTEANASGVPTGGPGLELPVCAIVRGSATAWLLGKPGEEPELDPAEATGTGLPGQWLHKAVLLLVDGYTRGADRPAVLVMLNGPTLDADQDVHLGGFGGARQTVYKIKTPGDDGITYKVAGHTHFAPSAFEALLNIGALEVADGVEAQAILAAPRHQRWAAAGGTIKTPAEATEAALGDEQQRKFYSRFLRMDFPPEES
;
A
#
# COMPACT_ATOMS: atom_id res chain seq x y z
N VAL A 1 10.40 3.46 -39.62
CA VAL A 1 11.49 2.53 -39.24
C VAL A 1 11.94 1.70 -40.44
N GLU A 2 11.19 0.70 -40.91
CA GLU A 2 11.64 -0.14 -42.06
C GLU A 2 11.82 0.63 -43.37
N SER A 3 11.05 1.71 -43.58
CA SER A 3 11.18 2.59 -44.75
C SER A 3 12.23 3.70 -44.57
N GLY A 4 12.97 3.76 -43.45
CA GLY A 4 13.95 4.81 -43.15
C GLY A 4 13.35 6.19 -42.80
N ALA A 5 12.04 6.35 -42.78
CA ALA A 5 11.37 7.64 -42.53
C ALA A 5 11.33 8.07 -41.04
N ALA A 6 11.74 7.21 -40.12
CA ALA A 6 11.78 7.45 -38.68
C ALA A 6 12.70 6.43 -38.00
N GLU A 7 13.38 6.83 -36.94
CA GLU A 7 14.21 5.97 -36.08
C GLU A 7 13.37 5.33 -34.97
N GLN A 8 13.86 4.27 -34.32
CA GLN A 8 13.15 3.69 -33.17
C GLN A 8 13.00 4.71 -32.04
N ASP A 9 14.00 5.57 -31.85
CA ASP A 9 14.04 6.62 -30.83
C ASP A 9 13.07 7.79 -31.11
N ASP A 10 12.40 7.80 -32.27
CA ASP A 10 11.32 8.75 -32.55
C ASP A 10 10.01 8.40 -31.83
N PHE A 11 9.87 7.17 -31.34
CA PHE A 11 8.63 6.65 -30.74
C PHE A 11 8.77 6.49 -29.22
N LEU A 12 7.70 6.85 -28.51
CA LEU A 12 7.58 6.66 -27.07
C LEU A 12 6.48 5.63 -26.80
N LEU A 13 6.84 4.49 -26.21
CA LEU A 13 5.87 3.54 -25.68
C LEU A 13 5.56 3.91 -24.23
N LEU A 14 4.32 4.33 -23.99
CA LEU A 14 3.77 4.53 -22.65
C LEU A 14 2.86 3.35 -22.33
N VAL A 15 3.08 2.72 -21.18
CA VAL A 15 2.24 1.62 -20.68
C VAL A 15 1.41 2.13 -19.51
N GLY A 16 0.09 2.01 -19.63
CA GLY A 16 -0.86 2.53 -18.66
C GLY A 16 -1.27 3.99 -18.92
N TYR A 17 -2.28 4.46 -18.20
CA TYR A 17 -2.76 5.83 -18.25
C TYR A 17 -3.45 6.22 -16.94
N CYS A 18 -3.47 7.52 -16.62
CA CYS A 18 -4.31 8.06 -15.55
C CYS A 18 -5.71 8.33 -16.12
N GLY A 19 -6.74 7.72 -15.54
CA GLY A 19 -8.13 7.88 -15.95
C GLY A 19 -8.94 8.66 -14.92
N TRP A 20 -9.87 9.48 -15.39
CA TRP A 20 -10.87 10.16 -14.57
C TRP A 20 -12.27 9.82 -15.07
N GLY A 21 -13.18 9.55 -14.14
CA GLY A 21 -14.60 9.42 -14.46
C GLY A 21 -15.24 10.77 -14.84
N PRO A 22 -16.46 10.77 -15.41
CA PRO A 22 -17.17 11.99 -15.75
C PRO A 22 -17.26 12.98 -14.58
N GLY A 23 -16.76 14.20 -14.77
CA GLY A 23 -16.76 15.27 -13.75
C GLY A 23 -15.73 15.11 -12.63
N GLN A 24 -15.01 13.99 -12.54
CA GLN A 24 -14.04 13.74 -11.47
C GLN A 24 -12.85 14.71 -11.54
N MET A 25 -12.23 14.86 -12.73
CA MET A 25 -11.10 15.76 -12.92
C MET A 25 -11.49 17.22 -12.59
N GLN A 26 -12.63 17.68 -13.09
CA GLN A 26 -13.12 19.03 -12.79
C GLN A 26 -13.37 19.20 -11.28
N GLY A 27 -13.99 18.22 -10.62
CA GLY A 27 -14.23 18.29 -9.18
C GLY A 27 -12.94 18.23 -8.34
N GLU A 28 -11.89 17.56 -8.80
CA GLU A 28 -10.57 17.60 -8.14
C GLU A 28 -9.86 18.93 -8.34
N LEU A 29 -10.02 19.57 -9.50
CA LEU A 29 -9.51 20.91 -9.78
C LEU A 29 -10.25 21.99 -8.97
N ASP A 30 -11.58 21.96 -8.96
CA ASP A 30 -12.42 22.93 -8.27
C ASP A 30 -12.20 22.92 -6.74
N ARG A 31 -11.94 21.73 -6.19
CA ARG A 31 -11.61 21.58 -4.75
C ARG A 31 -10.23 22.16 -4.41
N GLY A 32 -9.34 22.32 -5.39
CA GLY A 32 -7.97 22.75 -5.20
C GLY A 32 -7.13 21.73 -4.43
N GLY A 33 -5.81 21.94 -4.42
CA GLY A 33 -4.86 21.16 -3.61
C GLY A 33 -4.58 19.73 -4.07
N SER A 34 -5.32 19.19 -5.05
CA SER A 34 -5.06 17.87 -5.64
C SER A 34 -4.33 17.95 -6.98
N TRP A 35 -4.71 18.89 -7.84
CA TRP A 35 -4.11 19.09 -9.16
C TRP A 35 -3.98 20.56 -9.48
N GLU A 36 -2.89 20.91 -10.15
CA GLU A 36 -2.68 22.24 -10.71
C GLU A 36 -2.59 22.11 -12.23
N LEU A 37 -3.35 22.93 -12.96
CA LEU A 37 -3.30 22.93 -14.42
C LEU A 37 -2.23 23.89 -14.92
N ALA A 38 -1.43 23.39 -15.87
CA ALA A 38 -0.44 24.18 -16.59
C ALA A 38 -0.45 23.83 -18.07
N ALA A 39 -0.14 24.81 -18.91
CA ALA A 39 0.08 24.56 -20.32
C ALA A 39 1.33 23.68 -20.52
N ALA A 40 1.18 22.57 -21.24
CA ALA A 40 2.30 21.70 -21.57
C ALA A 40 2.98 22.18 -22.86
N ASP A 41 4.29 22.41 -22.80
CA ASP A 41 5.12 22.58 -24.00
C ASP A 41 5.62 21.20 -24.45
N GLN A 42 5.13 20.73 -25.60
CA GLN A 42 5.49 19.44 -26.17
C GLN A 42 6.98 19.31 -26.44
N ARG A 43 7.67 20.39 -26.82
CA ARG A 43 9.12 20.35 -27.09
C ARG A 43 9.90 20.16 -25.80
N LEU A 44 9.46 20.85 -24.74
CA LEU A 44 10.07 20.74 -23.41
C LEU A 44 9.79 19.38 -22.77
N LEU A 45 8.60 18.81 -22.99
CA LEU A 45 8.22 17.50 -22.47
C LEU A 45 8.85 16.35 -23.25
N LEU A 46 8.61 16.26 -24.57
CA LEU A 46 9.02 15.13 -25.41
C LEU A 46 10.52 15.12 -25.69
N GLY A 47 11.13 16.30 -25.91
CA GLY A 47 12.58 16.39 -26.12
C GLY A 47 13.37 15.86 -24.92
N ARG A 48 12.91 16.17 -23.71
CA ARG A 48 13.55 15.70 -22.47
C ARG A 48 13.29 14.24 -22.16
N ILE A 49 12.07 13.75 -22.42
CA ILE A 49 11.77 12.32 -22.25
C ILE A 49 12.72 11.47 -23.13
N ARG A 50 13.00 11.90 -24.36
CA ARG A 50 13.94 11.20 -25.25
C ARG A 50 15.37 11.15 -24.69
N GLU A 51 15.90 12.27 -24.23
CA GLU A 51 17.22 12.32 -23.57
C GLU A 51 17.29 11.36 -22.37
N GLU A 52 16.23 11.30 -21.58
CA GLU A 52 16.16 10.47 -20.39
C GLU A 52 15.99 8.98 -20.72
N GLN A 53 15.24 8.63 -21.76
CA GLN A 53 15.16 7.27 -22.27
C GLN A 53 16.51 6.78 -22.80
N ALA A 54 17.25 7.64 -23.51
CA ALA A 54 18.59 7.31 -23.96
C ALA A 54 19.53 7.05 -22.77
N ALA A 55 19.46 7.89 -21.73
CA ALA A 55 20.23 7.74 -20.50
C ALA A 55 19.83 6.49 -19.69
N LEU A 56 18.54 6.16 -19.60
CA LEU A 56 18.07 4.92 -18.98
C LEU A 56 18.50 3.69 -19.77
N GLY A 57 18.36 3.71 -21.10
CA GLY A 57 18.82 2.65 -22.00
C GLY A 57 20.33 2.42 -21.88
N ALA A 58 21.13 3.48 -21.74
CA ALA A 58 22.56 3.38 -21.49
C ALA A 58 22.87 2.70 -20.15
N ARG A 59 22.16 3.09 -19.06
CA ARG A 59 22.30 2.46 -17.74
C ARG A 59 21.90 0.97 -17.75
N LEU A 60 20.78 0.64 -18.39
CA LEU A 60 20.31 -0.74 -18.54
C LEU A 60 21.33 -1.60 -19.31
N ARG A 61 21.85 -1.09 -20.44
CA ARG A 61 22.89 -1.79 -21.21
C ARG A 61 24.19 -1.97 -20.42
N ALA A 62 24.60 -0.96 -19.64
CA ALA A 62 25.77 -1.07 -18.77
C ALA A 62 25.57 -2.11 -17.66
N ALA A 63 24.38 -2.16 -17.05
CA ALA A 63 24.04 -3.11 -15.99
C ALA A 63 23.89 -4.56 -16.48
N ALA A 64 23.49 -4.75 -17.74
CA ALA A 64 23.34 -6.08 -18.35
C ALA A 64 24.69 -6.80 -18.59
N GLY A 65 25.82 -6.07 -18.66
CA GLY A 65 27.13 -6.63 -19.01
C GLY A 65 27.20 -7.22 -20.43
N PRO A 66 28.36 -7.71 -20.90
CA PRO A 66 28.43 -8.48 -22.13
C PRO A 66 27.71 -9.82 -21.94
N PRO A 67 26.87 -10.28 -22.90
CA PRO A 67 26.19 -11.56 -22.78
C PRO A 67 27.22 -12.69 -22.69
N SER A 68 27.21 -13.45 -21.60
CA SER A 68 27.99 -14.68 -21.54
C SER A 68 27.29 -15.73 -22.41
N PRO A 69 28.02 -16.48 -23.25
CA PRO A 69 27.41 -17.54 -24.04
C PRO A 69 26.93 -18.64 -23.10
N GLY A 70 25.61 -18.69 -22.85
CA GLY A 70 24.99 -19.68 -21.97
C GLY A 70 23.88 -19.14 -21.07
N ASP A 71 23.74 -17.82 -20.93
CA ASP A 71 22.70 -17.24 -20.08
C ASP A 71 21.33 -17.31 -20.78
N GLY A 72 20.39 -18.04 -20.18
CA GLY A 72 18.99 -18.09 -20.63
C GLY A 72 18.26 -16.73 -20.49
N PRO A 73 16.99 -16.64 -20.91
CA PRO A 73 16.25 -15.38 -21.06
C PRO A 73 15.83 -14.68 -19.75
N ALA A 74 16.60 -14.77 -18.68
CA ALA A 74 16.32 -14.10 -17.40
C ALA A 74 17.62 -13.58 -16.76
N ALA A 75 18.26 -12.59 -17.40
CA ALA A 75 19.16 -11.71 -16.66
C ALA A 75 18.30 -10.83 -15.75
N GLU A 76 18.13 -11.25 -14.49
CA GLU A 76 17.50 -10.46 -13.44
C GLU A 76 18.11 -9.04 -13.46
N SER A 77 17.25 -8.03 -13.59
CA SER A 77 17.69 -6.63 -13.61
C SER A 77 18.46 -6.32 -12.32
N ARG A 78 19.77 -6.09 -12.43
CA ARG A 78 20.68 -5.76 -11.32
C ARG A 78 20.54 -4.32 -10.81
N LEU A 79 19.60 -3.55 -11.33
CA LEU A 79 19.48 -2.12 -11.00
C LEU A 79 18.76 -1.92 -9.67
N THR A 80 19.32 -1.06 -8.83
CA THR A 80 18.70 -0.54 -7.60
C THR A 80 17.65 0.54 -7.91
N PRO A 81 16.71 0.85 -6.99
CA PRO A 81 15.75 1.93 -7.19
C PRO A 81 16.42 3.29 -7.43
N GLN A 82 17.54 3.54 -6.74
CA GLN A 82 18.34 4.74 -6.95
C GLN A 82 18.92 4.82 -8.37
N GLU A 83 19.31 3.68 -8.95
CA GLU A 83 19.87 3.62 -10.30
C GLU A 83 18.82 3.73 -11.40
N LEU A 84 17.57 3.37 -11.14
CA LEU A 84 16.44 3.65 -12.04
C LEU A 84 16.08 5.16 -11.99
N GLY A 85 16.12 5.73 -10.79
CA GLY A 85 15.70 7.08 -10.50
C GLY A 85 14.19 7.17 -10.27
N ASP A 86 13.78 8.11 -9.42
CA ASP A 86 12.38 8.23 -8.96
C ASP A 86 11.55 9.29 -9.68
N GLY A 87 12.20 10.10 -10.51
CA GLY A 87 11.54 11.19 -11.23
C GLY A 87 11.19 12.40 -10.35
N ILE A 88 11.50 12.39 -9.06
CA ILE A 88 11.16 13.48 -8.12
C ILE A 88 11.87 14.77 -8.50
N GLU A 89 13.18 14.70 -8.78
CA GLU A 89 13.93 15.87 -9.24
C GLU A 89 13.34 16.46 -10.54
N LYS A 90 12.83 15.58 -11.42
CA LYS A 90 12.23 15.98 -12.69
C LYS A 90 10.88 16.64 -12.47
N TRP A 91 10.05 16.08 -11.59
CA TRP A 91 8.81 16.68 -11.14
C TRP A 91 9.07 18.05 -10.51
N ALA A 92 9.99 18.16 -9.55
CA ALA A 92 10.33 19.41 -8.88
C ALA A 92 10.80 20.48 -9.87
N ARG A 93 11.56 20.10 -10.88
CA ARG A 93 11.97 20.99 -11.98
C ARG A 93 10.80 21.45 -12.84
N LEU A 94 9.90 20.54 -13.23
CA LEU A 94 8.69 20.89 -14.01
C LEU A 94 7.75 21.79 -13.20
N TYR A 95 7.54 21.46 -11.92
CA TYR A 95 6.73 22.24 -11.00
C TYR A 95 7.33 23.64 -10.77
N SER A 96 8.65 23.74 -10.61
CA SER A 96 9.35 25.04 -10.54
C SER A 96 9.19 25.87 -11.83
N ALA A 97 9.08 25.23 -13.00
CA ALA A 97 8.92 25.93 -14.28
C ALA A 97 7.55 26.61 -14.42
N LEU A 98 6.58 26.28 -13.56
CA LEU A 98 5.28 26.94 -13.50
C LEU A 98 5.35 28.38 -12.98
N GLY A 99 6.46 28.76 -12.32
CA GLY A 99 6.78 30.14 -11.96
C GLY A 99 7.29 30.32 -10.52
N PRO A 100 7.57 31.58 -10.13
CA PRO A 100 8.20 31.90 -8.85
C PRO A 100 7.44 31.41 -7.61
N LEU A 101 6.10 31.41 -7.66
CA LEU A 101 5.25 30.92 -6.57
C LEU A 101 5.52 29.44 -6.26
N TYR A 102 5.55 28.60 -7.29
CA TYR A 102 5.76 27.16 -7.16
C TYR A 102 7.20 26.82 -6.73
N LYS A 103 8.15 27.63 -7.18
CA LYS A 103 9.54 27.55 -6.72
C LYS A 103 9.68 27.88 -5.23
N ALA A 104 8.92 28.86 -4.74
CA ALA A 104 8.88 29.21 -3.32
C ALA A 104 8.24 28.09 -2.48
N ARG A 105 7.12 27.51 -2.93
CA ARG A 105 6.48 26.36 -2.27
C ARG A 105 7.45 25.17 -2.13
N LEU A 106 8.18 24.83 -3.18
CA LEU A 106 9.21 23.78 -3.13
C LEU A 106 10.36 24.09 -2.16
N ALA A 107 10.66 25.38 -1.93
CA ALA A 107 11.68 25.78 -0.97
C ALA A 107 11.15 25.69 0.47
N GLU A 108 9.91 26.12 0.70
CA GLU A 108 9.21 25.98 1.99
C GLU A 108 9.09 24.51 2.41
N GLU A 109 8.68 23.63 1.48
CA GLU A 109 8.61 22.17 1.73
C GLU A 109 9.98 21.57 2.10
N ARG A 110 11.09 22.10 1.55
CA ARG A 110 12.45 21.66 1.88
C ARG A 110 12.97 22.24 3.20
N GLU A 111 12.47 23.39 3.62
CA GLU A 111 12.87 24.05 4.87
C GLU A 111 12.10 23.51 6.09
N GLU A 112 10.84 23.12 5.92
CA GLU A 112 10.05 22.40 6.95
C GLU A 112 10.68 21.05 7.35
N ASP A 113 11.50 20.46 6.48
CA ASP A 113 12.23 19.21 6.73
C ASP A 113 13.44 19.36 7.70
N GLY A 114 13.79 20.60 8.11
CA GLY A 114 14.82 20.90 9.13
C GLY A 114 16.28 20.59 8.73
N PRO A 115 17.29 21.04 9.53
CA PRO A 115 18.71 20.75 9.29
C PRO A 115 19.09 19.36 9.86
N GLY A 116 18.30 18.34 9.53
CA GLY A 116 18.59 16.93 9.84
C GLY A 116 19.62 16.33 8.88
N ASP A 117 20.24 15.21 9.28
CA ASP A 117 21.31 14.50 8.58
C ASP A 117 21.07 14.47 7.05
N LEU A 118 22.12 14.73 6.25
CA LEU A 118 22.07 14.79 4.77
C LEU A 118 21.56 13.48 4.11
N ARG A 119 21.32 12.43 4.90
CA ARG A 119 20.71 11.16 4.51
C ARG A 119 19.18 11.17 4.60
N ASP A 120 18.58 12.07 5.37
CA ASP A 120 17.13 12.19 5.60
C ASP A 120 16.49 13.40 4.89
N ALA A 121 17.27 14.23 4.20
CA ALA A 121 16.81 15.33 3.32
C ALA A 121 16.12 14.83 2.03
N GLN A 122 15.33 13.77 2.14
CA GLN A 122 14.81 12.95 1.06
C GLN A 122 13.26 12.87 1.08
N GLY A 123 12.62 14.04 1.21
CA GLY A 123 11.32 14.31 0.60
C GLY A 123 10.09 13.98 1.43
N THR A 124 9.02 14.69 1.08
CA THR A 124 7.67 14.53 1.62
C THR A 124 7.22 13.06 1.63
N HIS A 125 6.23 12.70 2.46
CA HIS A 125 5.65 11.34 2.46
C HIS A 125 5.39 10.80 1.03
N THR A 126 4.92 11.64 0.11
CA THR A 126 4.65 11.29 -1.30
C THR A 126 5.90 10.77 -2.03
N ASP A 127 7.06 11.37 -1.79
CA ASP A 127 8.34 11.00 -2.41
C ASP A 127 8.82 9.63 -1.93
N LYS A 128 8.67 9.38 -0.62
CA LYS A 128 8.96 8.08 -0.02
C LYS A 128 8.04 7.00 -0.60
N MET A 129 6.75 7.29 -0.81
CA MET A 129 5.84 6.34 -1.43
C MET A 129 6.17 6.03 -2.88
N LEU A 130 6.55 7.03 -3.67
CA LEU A 130 6.91 6.84 -5.07
C LEU A 130 8.14 5.95 -5.20
N ARG A 131 9.18 6.19 -4.40
CA ARG A 131 10.38 5.32 -4.38
C ARG A 131 10.04 3.88 -4.00
N ARG A 132 9.11 3.68 -3.05
CA ARG A 132 8.65 2.34 -2.67
C ARG A 132 7.85 1.67 -3.78
N TRP A 133 6.99 2.42 -4.47
CA TRP A 133 6.28 1.90 -5.64
C TRP A 133 7.26 1.47 -6.74
N ILE A 134 8.28 2.28 -7.04
CA ILE A 134 9.32 1.94 -8.01
C ILE A 134 10.07 0.68 -7.58
N GLY A 135 10.53 0.64 -6.33
CA GLY A 135 11.27 -0.51 -5.80
C GLY A 135 10.47 -1.81 -5.79
N ARG A 136 9.14 -1.71 -5.71
CA ARG A 136 8.27 -2.88 -5.70
C ARG A 136 7.75 -3.29 -7.08
N CYS A 137 7.43 -2.33 -7.95
CA CYS A 137 6.70 -2.58 -9.19
C CYS A 137 7.61 -2.55 -10.42
N LEU A 138 8.73 -1.82 -10.36
CA LEU A 138 9.65 -1.67 -11.49
C LEU A 138 10.94 -2.50 -11.35
N ILE A 139 11.25 -2.93 -10.13
CA ILE A 139 12.34 -3.88 -9.86
C ILE A 139 11.69 -5.25 -9.73
N PRO A 140 12.25 -6.30 -10.36
CA PRO A 140 11.67 -7.65 -10.32
C PRO A 140 11.27 -8.04 -8.90
N PRO A 141 10.13 -8.72 -8.73
CA PRO A 141 9.59 -8.99 -7.41
C PRO A 141 10.62 -9.76 -6.57
N LYS A 142 11.17 -9.10 -5.55
CA LYS A 142 11.68 -9.79 -4.35
C LYS A 142 10.51 -10.16 -3.44
N THR A 143 9.37 -10.59 -3.98
CA THR A 143 8.50 -11.46 -3.20
C THR A 143 9.19 -12.82 -3.10
N GLU A 144 10.32 -12.85 -2.40
CA GLU A 144 10.67 -14.01 -1.62
C GLU A 144 9.45 -14.20 -0.71
N ALA A 145 8.64 -15.23 -1.01
CA ALA A 145 7.61 -15.70 -0.11
C ALA A 145 8.23 -15.69 1.29
N ASN A 146 7.71 -14.84 2.17
CA ASN A 146 8.44 -14.47 3.36
C ASN A 146 8.75 -15.74 4.15
N ALA A 147 10.05 -16.02 4.30
CA ALA A 147 10.62 -17.15 5.04
C ALA A 147 10.44 -17.01 6.56
N SER A 148 9.40 -16.30 7.02
CA SER A 148 8.92 -16.42 8.37
C SER A 148 8.29 -17.81 8.48
N GLY A 149 8.92 -18.71 9.21
CA GLY A 149 8.48 -20.10 9.46
C GLY A 149 7.14 -20.26 10.18
N VAL A 150 6.21 -19.32 10.00
CA VAL A 150 4.77 -19.50 10.19
C VAL A 150 4.31 -20.42 9.06
N PRO A 151 3.51 -21.46 9.34
CA PRO A 151 3.06 -22.37 8.30
C PRO A 151 2.27 -21.57 7.25
N THR A 152 2.89 -21.32 6.10
CA THR A 152 2.18 -21.14 4.84
C THR A 152 1.40 -22.42 4.68
N GLY A 153 0.16 -22.42 5.18
CA GLY A 153 -0.60 -23.64 5.48
C GLY A 153 -0.45 -24.62 4.34
N GLY A 154 -0.11 -25.88 4.64
CA GLY A 154 -0.05 -26.89 3.60
C GLY A 154 -1.39 -27.02 2.86
N PRO A 155 -1.46 -27.86 1.81
CA PRO A 155 -2.76 -28.34 1.36
C PRO A 155 -3.57 -28.83 2.57
N GLY A 156 -4.71 -28.20 2.85
CA GLY A 156 -5.55 -28.47 4.04
C GLY A 156 -5.53 -27.43 5.16
N LEU A 157 -5.17 -26.16 4.92
CA LEU A 157 -5.36 -25.10 5.92
C LEU A 157 -6.84 -24.99 6.32
N GLU A 158 -7.12 -25.23 7.61
CA GLU A 158 -8.41 -25.04 8.24
C GLU A 158 -8.26 -24.02 9.37
N LEU A 159 -9.06 -22.96 9.31
CA LEU A 159 -9.11 -21.93 10.33
C LEU A 159 -10.46 -22.02 11.05
N PRO A 160 -10.47 -22.21 12.38
CA PRO A 160 -11.72 -22.25 13.13
C PRO A 160 -12.40 -20.88 13.16
N VAL A 161 -13.69 -20.88 13.50
CA VAL A 161 -14.40 -19.65 13.89
C VAL A 161 -13.59 -18.96 15.00
N CYS A 162 -13.53 -17.62 14.95
CA CYS A 162 -12.73 -16.78 15.83
C CYS A 162 -11.19 -16.91 15.66
N ALA A 163 -10.69 -17.55 14.60
CA ALA A 163 -9.28 -17.47 14.26
C ALA A 163 -8.85 -16.01 14.04
N ILE A 164 -7.66 -15.65 14.52
CA ILE A 164 -7.08 -14.32 14.35
C ILE A 164 -6.14 -14.30 13.15
N VAL A 165 -6.30 -13.29 12.33
CA VAL A 165 -5.45 -12.99 11.17
C VAL A 165 -4.97 -11.55 11.30
N ARG A 166 -3.70 -11.29 11.05
CA ARG A 166 -3.14 -9.93 11.09
C ARG A 166 -2.62 -9.48 9.74
N GLY A 167 -2.81 -8.21 9.44
CA GLY A 167 -2.20 -7.55 8.28
C GLY A 167 -0.73 -7.24 8.52
N SER A 168 0.07 -7.33 7.46
CA SER A 168 1.47 -6.95 7.47
C SER A 168 1.67 -5.45 7.78
N ALA A 169 2.79 -5.11 8.41
CA ALA A 169 3.22 -3.73 8.61
C ALA A 169 3.85 -3.10 7.36
N THR A 170 4.18 -3.88 6.32
CA THR A 170 4.96 -3.37 5.17
C THR A 170 4.32 -3.69 3.83
N ALA A 171 3.51 -4.75 3.72
CA ALA A 171 2.89 -5.13 2.45
C ALA A 171 1.86 -4.10 1.93
N TRP A 172 1.22 -3.35 2.84
CA TRP A 172 0.08 -2.48 2.54
C TRP A 172 0.44 -1.01 2.25
N LEU A 173 1.73 -0.70 2.15
CA LEU A 173 2.24 0.66 1.95
C LEU A 173 1.71 1.38 0.72
N LEU A 174 1.11 0.71 -0.26
CA LEU A 174 0.56 1.38 -1.45
C LEU A 174 -0.91 1.01 -1.68
N GLY A 175 -1.55 0.45 -0.66
CA GLY A 175 -2.93 -0.01 -0.74
C GLY A 175 -3.14 -1.33 -1.50
N LYS A 176 -2.09 -1.94 -2.03
CA LYS A 176 -2.11 -3.33 -2.54
C LYS A 176 -0.81 -4.02 -2.16
N PRO A 177 -0.71 -5.36 -2.08
CA PRO A 177 0.49 -6.10 -1.70
C PRO A 177 1.23 -6.78 -2.89
N GLY A 178 0.56 -6.94 -4.04
CA GLY A 178 1.15 -7.35 -5.33
C GLY A 178 0.56 -6.56 -6.52
N GLU A 179 0.89 -6.97 -7.74
CA GLU A 179 0.35 -6.39 -8.99
C GLU A 179 -0.76 -7.25 -9.61
N GLU A 180 -0.87 -8.51 -9.17
CA GLU A 180 -1.88 -9.46 -9.58
C GLU A 180 -3.28 -8.97 -9.21
N PRO A 181 -4.28 -9.07 -10.11
CA PRO A 181 -5.66 -8.62 -9.81
C PRO A 181 -6.25 -9.25 -8.55
N GLU A 182 -5.93 -10.52 -8.29
CA GLU A 182 -6.36 -11.27 -7.10
C GLU A 182 -5.83 -10.68 -5.78
N LEU A 183 -4.75 -9.90 -5.86
CA LEU A 183 -4.14 -9.21 -4.73
C LEU A 183 -4.61 -7.76 -4.62
N ASP A 184 -5.37 -7.24 -5.57
CA ASP A 184 -5.99 -5.92 -5.45
C ASP A 184 -7.10 -5.98 -4.40
N PRO A 185 -6.97 -5.32 -3.23
CA PRO A 185 -7.99 -5.36 -2.19
C PRO A 185 -9.31 -4.75 -2.62
N ALA A 186 -9.28 -3.76 -3.51
CA ALA A 186 -10.49 -3.11 -3.98
C ALA A 186 -11.38 -4.12 -4.71
N GLU A 187 -10.77 -4.99 -5.51
CA GLU A 187 -11.43 -6.09 -6.23
C GLU A 187 -11.69 -7.28 -5.30
N ALA A 188 -10.65 -7.75 -4.58
CA ALA A 188 -10.69 -8.92 -3.72
C ALA A 188 -11.73 -8.83 -2.61
N THR A 189 -11.99 -7.62 -2.09
CA THR A 189 -13.03 -7.40 -1.07
C THR A 189 -14.32 -6.83 -1.63
N GLY A 190 -14.39 -6.54 -2.94
CA GLY A 190 -15.54 -5.92 -3.59
C GLY A 190 -15.92 -4.54 -3.04
N THR A 191 -15.01 -3.87 -2.31
CA THR A 191 -15.29 -2.57 -1.69
C THR A 191 -15.04 -1.40 -2.65
N GLY A 192 -14.22 -1.62 -3.69
CA GLY A 192 -13.69 -0.54 -4.52
C GLY A 192 -12.77 0.42 -3.75
N LEU A 193 -12.38 0.08 -2.51
CA LEU A 193 -11.50 0.89 -1.68
C LEU A 193 -10.08 0.31 -1.71
N PRO A 194 -9.06 1.17 -1.74
CA PRO A 194 -7.69 0.71 -1.67
C PRO A 194 -7.39 0.13 -0.27
N GLY A 195 -6.48 -0.84 -0.19
CA GLY A 195 -6.25 -1.65 1.02
C GLY A 195 -5.36 -1.03 2.09
N GLN A 196 -5.12 0.28 2.12
CA GLN A 196 -4.29 0.89 3.18
C GLN A 196 -4.85 0.63 4.58
N TRP A 197 -6.17 0.46 4.69
CA TRP A 197 -6.82 0.12 5.96
C TRP A 197 -6.45 -1.28 6.48
N LEU A 198 -5.87 -2.17 5.66
CA LEU A 198 -5.35 -3.47 6.07
C LEU A 198 -3.95 -3.41 6.69
N HIS A 199 -3.26 -2.26 6.60
CA HIS A 199 -1.99 -2.04 7.28
C HIS A 199 -2.14 -2.29 8.79
N LYS A 200 -1.36 -3.24 9.33
CA LYS A 200 -1.44 -3.66 10.74
C LYS A 200 -2.85 -3.98 11.23
N ALA A 201 -3.78 -4.37 10.35
CA ALA A 201 -5.11 -4.77 10.75
C ALA A 201 -5.06 -6.02 11.63
N VAL A 202 -5.96 -6.15 12.59
CA VAL A 202 -6.21 -7.38 13.34
C VAL A 202 -7.61 -7.82 13.03
N LEU A 203 -7.75 -8.97 12.41
CA LEU A 203 -8.98 -9.48 11.84
C LEU A 203 -9.38 -10.76 12.58
N LEU A 204 -10.64 -10.84 12.97
CA LEU A 204 -11.26 -12.01 13.56
C LEU A 204 -12.14 -12.68 12.51
N LEU A 205 -11.88 -13.96 12.25
CA LEU A 205 -12.69 -14.76 11.35
C LEU A 205 -14.07 -15.05 11.99
N VAL A 206 -15.14 -14.63 11.32
CA VAL A 206 -16.52 -14.77 11.82
C VAL A 206 -17.06 -16.17 11.59
N ASP A 207 -16.69 -16.78 10.46
CA ASP A 207 -17.08 -18.14 10.06
C ASP A 207 -15.85 -18.97 9.75
N GLY A 208 -15.81 -20.23 10.19
CA GLY A 208 -14.67 -21.11 9.94
C GLY A 208 -14.34 -21.18 8.45
N TYR A 209 -13.05 -21.25 8.13
CA TYR A 209 -12.54 -21.20 6.77
C TYR A 209 -11.75 -22.47 6.44
N THR A 210 -11.91 -22.95 5.22
CA THR A 210 -11.21 -24.14 4.72
C THR A 210 -10.64 -23.80 3.36
N ARG A 211 -9.33 -23.98 3.21
CA ARG A 211 -8.63 -23.74 1.94
C ARG A 211 -9.23 -24.56 0.80
N GLY A 212 -9.41 -23.93 -0.36
CA GLY A 212 -10.03 -24.53 -1.54
C GLY A 212 -11.56 -24.67 -1.46
N ALA A 213 -12.19 -24.29 -0.35
CA ALA A 213 -13.65 -24.19 -0.32
C ALA A 213 -14.10 -22.95 -1.10
N ASP A 214 -15.16 -23.09 -1.90
CA ASP A 214 -15.76 -22.00 -2.66
C ASP A 214 -16.64 -21.09 -1.79
N ARG A 215 -16.06 -20.57 -0.71
CA ARG A 215 -16.73 -19.66 0.23
C ARG A 215 -15.79 -18.51 0.63
N PRO A 216 -16.28 -17.26 0.66
CA PRO A 216 -15.46 -16.14 1.05
C PRO A 216 -15.07 -16.24 2.53
N ALA A 217 -13.89 -15.70 2.86
CA ALA A 217 -13.51 -15.50 4.24
C ALA A 217 -14.19 -14.22 4.76
N VAL A 218 -14.97 -14.34 5.83
CA VAL A 218 -15.69 -13.20 6.45
C VAL A 218 -14.98 -12.83 7.74
N LEU A 219 -14.42 -11.62 7.80
CA LEU A 219 -13.66 -11.17 8.96
C LEU A 219 -14.17 -9.83 9.50
N VAL A 220 -13.93 -9.59 10.79
CA VAL A 220 -14.16 -8.29 11.43
C VAL A 220 -12.88 -7.75 12.05
N MET A 221 -12.62 -6.47 11.88
CA MET A 221 -11.43 -5.81 12.38
C MET A 221 -11.55 -5.47 13.87
N LEU A 222 -10.64 -5.98 14.68
CA LEU A 222 -10.58 -5.76 16.12
C LEU A 222 -9.82 -4.50 16.52
N ASN A 223 -9.06 -3.88 15.63
CA ASN A 223 -8.34 -2.63 15.91
C ASN A 223 -8.79 -1.46 15.05
N GLY A 224 -10.00 -1.54 14.48
CA GLY A 224 -10.54 -0.49 13.64
C GLY A 224 -10.91 0.77 14.42
N PRO A 225 -10.96 1.93 13.74
CA PRO A 225 -11.23 3.20 14.38
C PRO A 225 -12.65 3.26 14.98
N THR A 226 -12.85 4.14 15.96
CA THR A 226 -14.13 4.31 16.67
C THR A 226 -15.09 5.13 15.82
N LEU A 227 -16.19 4.52 15.35
CA LEU A 227 -17.19 5.18 14.53
C LEU A 227 -18.21 5.97 15.36
N ASP A 228 -18.53 5.47 16.55
CA ASP A 228 -19.47 6.09 17.49
C ASP A 228 -18.87 5.94 18.90
N ALA A 229 -18.40 7.06 19.45
CA ALA A 229 -17.77 7.10 20.77
C ALA A 229 -18.77 6.91 21.91
N ASP A 230 -20.02 7.33 21.74
CA ASP A 230 -21.06 7.22 22.78
C ASP A 230 -21.52 5.76 22.92
N GLN A 231 -21.54 5.02 21.81
CA GLN A 231 -21.96 3.62 21.79
C GLN A 231 -20.81 2.61 21.84
N ASP A 232 -19.56 3.09 21.83
CA ASP A 232 -18.33 2.30 21.74
C ASP A 232 -18.36 1.31 20.56
N VAL A 233 -18.69 1.84 19.36
CA VAL A 233 -18.76 1.06 18.12
C VAL A 233 -17.56 1.36 17.27
N HIS A 234 -16.86 0.31 16.86
CA HIS A 234 -15.66 0.39 16.03
C HIS A 234 -15.92 -0.10 14.61
N LEU A 235 -15.11 0.33 13.67
CA LEU A 235 -15.15 -0.17 12.30
C LEU A 235 -14.62 -1.61 12.26
N GLY A 236 -15.47 -2.56 11.88
CA GLY A 236 -15.12 -3.96 11.64
C GLY A 236 -14.77 -4.24 10.16
N GLY A 237 -15.18 -3.36 9.25
CA GLY A 237 -14.87 -3.46 7.83
C GLY A 237 -15.87 -2.65 7.01
N PHE A 238 -15.67 -2.60 5.70
CA PHE A 238 -16.46 -1.75 4.80
C PHE A 238 -17.68 -2.46 4.22
N GLY A 239 -17.72 -3.79 4.24
CA GLY A 239 -18.90 -4.58 3.92
C GLY A 239 -19.95 -4.42 5.01
N GLY A 240 -21.16 -3.96 4.63
CA GLY A 240 -22.27 -3.84 5.58
C GLY A 240 -22.03 -2.87 6.75
N ALA A 241 -21.04 -1.95 6.64
CA ALA A 241 -20.54 -1.08 7.72
C ALA A 241 -21.58 -0.22 8.45
N ARG A 242 -22.79 -0.09 7.91
CA ARG A 242 -23.92 0.64 8.53
C ARG A 242 -25.13 -0.22 8.86
N GLN A 243 -25.13 -1.48 8.48
CA GLN A 243 -26.29 -2.37 8.58
C GLN A 243 -26.06 -3.56 9.51
N THR A 244 -24.80 -3.94 9.74
CA THR A 244 -24.45 -5.10 10.55
C THR A 244 -23.53 -4.67 11.69
N VAL A 245 -23.93 -4.96 12.93
CA VAL A 245 -23.10 -4.76 14.13
C VAL A 245 -22.86 -6.10 14.79
N TYR A 246 -21.61 -6.53 14.81
CA TYR A 246 -21.13 -7.71 15.50
C TYR A 246 -20.92 -7.39 16.98
N LYS A 247 -21.31 -8.34 17.83
CA LYS A 247 -21.21 -8.27 19.28
C LYS A 247 -20.28 -9.38 19.74
N ILE A 248 -19.03 -9.04 20.02
CA ILE A 248 -18.02 -10.02 20.45
C ILE A 248 -18.07 -10.08 21.97
N LYS A 249 -18.44 -11.27 22.48
CA LYS A 249 -18.46 -11.55 23.92
C LYS A 249 -17.15 -12.21 24.31
N THR A 250 -16.45 -11.62 25.27
CA THR A 250 -15.30 -12.25 25.91
C THR A 250 -15.77 -13.15 27.07
N PRO A 251 -15.29 -14.39 27.18
CA PRO A 251 -15.63 -15.27 28.30
C PRO A 251 -15.25 -14.64 29.64
N GLY A 252 -16.17 -14.65 30.61
CA GLY A 252 -15.92 -14.18 31.98
C GLY A 252 -16.31 -12.72 32.28
N ASP A 253 -16.78 -11.96 31.29
CA ASP A 253 -17.39 -10.65 31.51
C ASP A 253 -18.92 -10.73 31.31
N ASP A 254 -19.69 -10.55 32.38
CA ASP A 254 -21.16 -10.66 32.40
C ASP A 254 -21.88 -9.49 31.68
N GLY A 255 -21.21 -8.78 30.76
CA GLY A 255 -21.86 -7.70 30.02
C GLY A 255 -21.02 -6.88 29.05
N ILE A 256 -19.68 -6.93 29.13
CA ILE A 256 -18.84 -6.13 28.21
C ILE A 256 -18.84 -6.79 26.83
N THR A 257 -19.50 -6.13 25.89
CA THR A 257 -19.61 -6.57 24.50
C THR A 257 -18.84 -5.61 23.64
N TYR A 258 -17.76 -6.07 23.02
CA TYR A 258 -17.06 -5.28 22.02
C TYR A 258 -17.91 -5.22 20.74
N LYS A 259 -18.22 -4.00 20.28
CA LYS A 259 -19.11 -3.79 19.13
C LYS A 259 -18.32 -3.36 17.91
N VAL A 260 -18.55 -4.07 16.81
CA VAL A 260 -17.88 -3.82 15.53
C VAL A 260 -18.91 -3.70 14.42
N ALA A 261 -18.90 -2.58 13.70
CA ALA A 261 -19.80 -2.33 12.58
C ALA A 261 -19.15 -2.70 11.25
N GLY A 262 -19.87 -3.51 10.47
CA GLY A 262 -19.38 -4.06 9.22
C GLY A 262 -18.40 -5.22 9.39
N HIS A 263 -18.00 -5.74 8.25
CA HIS A 263 -17.08 -6.85 8.07
C HIS A 263 -16.31 -6.64 6.75
N THR A 264 -15.33 -7.49 6.52
CA THR A 264 -14.63 -7.61 5.24
C THR A 264 -14.83 -9.02 4.72
N HIS A 265 -15.17 -9.13 3.44
CA HIS A 265 -15.12 -10.38 2.72
C HIS A 265 -13.82 -10.41 1.91
N PHE A 266 -13.18 -11.57 1.84
CA PHE A 266 -12.19 -11.85 0.82
C PHE A 266 -12.70 -12.99 -0.05
N ALA A 267 -12.62 -12.83 -1.37
CA ALA A 267 -12.80 -13.96 -2.28
C ALA A 267 -11.87 -15.12 -1.89
N PRO A 268 -12.29 -16.39 -2.05
CA PRO A 268 -11.52 -17.55 -1.59
C PRO A 268 -10.07 -17.53 -2.08
N SER A 269 -9.86 -17.32 -3.38
CA SER A 269 -8.52 -17.25 -3.99
C SER A 269 -7.69 -16.08 -3.48
N ALA A 270 -8.31 -14.92 -3.29
CA ALA A 270 -7.63 -13.73 -2.81
C ALA A 270 -7.14 -13.87 -1.37
N PHE A 271 -7.97 -14.43 -0.47
CA PHE A 271 -7.57 -14.66 0.92
C PHE A 271 -6.36 -15.59 1.01
N GLU A 272 -6.35 -16.67 0.22
CA GLU A 272 -5.22 -17.61 0.15
C GLU A 272 -3.97 -16.95 -0.42
N ALA A 273 -4.11 -16.20 -1.52
CA ALA A 273 -3.00 -15.50 -2.14
C ALA A 273 -2.35 -14.52 -1.14
N LEU A 274 -3.16 -13.75 -0.39
CA LEU A 274 -2.69 -12.82 0.63
C LEU A 274 -1.96 -13.49 1.79
N LEU A 275 -2.43 -14.67 2.23
CA LEU A 275 -1.74 -15.47 3.23
C LEU A 275 -0.40 -16.00 2.69
N ASN A 276 -0.39 -16.49 1.45
CA ASN A 276 0.80 -17.09 0.84
C ASN A 276 1.93 -16.08 0.63
N ILE A 277 1.61 -14.81 0.38
CA ILE A 277 2.61 -13.74 0.21
C ILE A 277 2.95 -13.03 1.54
N GLY A 278 2.33 -13.44 2.66
CA GLY A 278 2.54 -12.82 3.97
C GLY A 278 1.95 -11.41 4.10
N ALA A 279 1.02 -11.01 3.23
CA ALA A 279 0.28 -9.75 3.38
C ALA A 279 -0.75 -9.86 4.51
N LEU A 280 -1.27 -11.07 4.71
CA LEU A 280 -2.00 -11.52 5.90
C LEU A 280 -1.24 -12.68 6.55
N GLU A 281 -1.29 -12.77 7.88
CA GLU A 281 -0.65 -13.85 8.64
C GLU A 281 -1.62 -14.36 9.71
N VAL A 282 -1.70 -15.68 9.91
CA VAL A 282 -2.49 -16.26 11.00
C VAL A 282 -1.74 -16.04 12.32
N ALA A 283 -2.44 -15.56 13.35
CA ALA A 283 -1.87 -15.37 14.68
C ALA A 283 -2.09 -16.63 15.53
N ASP A 284 -1.13 -17.54 15.50
CA ASP A 284 -1.20 -18.81 16.22
C ASP A 284 -1.13 -18.60 17.74
N GLY A 285 -2.01 -19.30 18.47
CA GLY A 285 -2.01 -19.31 19.94
C GLY A 285 -2.45 -17.99 20.59
N VAL A 286 -3.07 -17.07 19.83
CA VAL A 286 -3.58 -15.80 20.37
C VAL A 286 -5.10 -15.84 20.46
N GLU A 287 -5.61 -15.62 21.68
CA GLU A 287 -7.04 -15.53 21.96
C GLU A 287 -7.57 -14.11 21.73
N ALA A 288 -8.78 -14.00 21.16
CA ALA A 288 -9.44 -12.71 20.91
C ALA A 288 -9.58 -11.88 22.19
N GLN A 289 -9.76 -12.51 23.35
CA GLN A 289 -9.86 -11.84 24.64
C GLN A 289 -8.57 -11.11 25.02
N ALA A 290 -7.41 -11.73 24.81
CA ALA A 290 -6.12 -11.11 25.11
C ALA A 290 -5.88 -9.88 24.21
N ILE A 291 -6.29 -9.97 22.94
CA ILE A 291 -6.23 -8.84 22.00
C ILE A 291 -7.16 -7.72 22.45
N LEU A 292 -8.41 -8.01 22.79
CA LEU A 292 -9.38 -6.97 23.17
C LEU A 292 -9.03 -6.28 24.48
N ALA A 293 -8.35 -6.97 25.40
CA ALA A 293 -7.81 -6.40 26.64
C ALA A 293 -6.67 -5.40 26.40
N ALA A 294 -5.95 -5.51 25.27
CA ALA A 294 -4.91 -4.55 24.91
C ALA A 294 -5.51 -3.23 24.40
N PRO A 295 -4.85 -2.08 24.66
CA PRO A 295 -5.19 -0.81 24.02
C PRO A 295 -5.25 -0.97 22.50
N ARG A 296 -6.21 -0.29 21.84
CA ARG A 296 -6.49 -0.49 20.40
C ARG A 296 -5.24 -0.45 19.52
N HIS A 297 -4.38 0.55 19.72
CA HIS A 297 -3.14 0.74 18.95
C HIS A 297 -2.12 -0.39 19.17
N GLN A 298 -2.19 -1.11 20.30
CA GLN A 298 -1.29 -2.21 20.64
C GLN A 298 -1.83 -3.58 20.20
N ARG A 299 -3.07 -3.65 19.72
CA ARG A 299 -3.73 -4.92 19.36
C ARG A 299 -2.98 -5.69 18.28
N TRP A 300 -2.31 -5.01 17.35
CA TRP A 300 -1.48 -5.66 16.34
C TRP A 300 -0.26 -6.37 16.96
N ALA A 301 0.41 -5.72 17.91
CA ALA A 301 1.50 -6.34 18.66
C ALA A 301 0.99 -7.48 19.56
N ALA A 302 -0.18 -7.31 20.19
CA ALA A 302 -0.84 -8.36 20.97
C ALA A 302 -1.23 -9.58 20.11
N ALA A 303 -1.50 -9.39 18.82
CA ALA A 303 -1.69 -10.45 17.83
C ALA A 303 -0.37 -11.07 17.32
N GLY A 304 0.77 -10.79 17.97
CA GLY A 304 2.09 -11.31 17.60
C GLY A 304 2.78 -10.52 16.48
N GLY A 305 2.28 -9.34 16.10
CA GLY A 305 2.94 -8.45 15.16
C GLY A 305 4.27 -7.95 15.72
N THR A 306 5.33 -8.03 14.91
CA THR A 306 6.66 -7.55 15.29
C THR A 306 7.31 -6.77 14.15
N ILE A 307 8.10 -5.76 14.51
CA ILE A 307 8.97 -5.03 13.59
C ILE A 307 10.39 -5.49 13.92
N LYS A 308 11.06 -6.16 12.97
CA LYS A 308 12.33 -6.85 13.20
C LYS A 308 13.53 -6.00 12.85
N THR A 309 13.37 -5.07 11.90
CA THR A 309 14.48 -4.26 11.39
C THR A 309 14.17 -2.76 11.43
N PRO A 310 15.19 -1.90 11.52
CA PRO A 310 14.99 -0.44 11.37
C PRO A 310 14.33 -0.06 10.05
N ALA A 311 14.63 -0.78 8.96
CA ALA A 311 14.02 -0.54 7.66
C ALA A 311 12.50 -0.85 7.68
N GLU A 312 12.10 -1.97 8.29
CA GLU A 312 10.69 -2.30 8.52
C GLU A 312 10.01 -1.27 9.43
N ALA A 313 10.72 -0.69 10.41
CA ALA A 313 10.17 0.34 11.28
C ALA A 313 9.84 1.63 10.50
N THR A 314 10.76 2.07 9.64
CA THR A 314 10.53 3.22 8.74
C THR A 314 9.38 2.95 7.78
N GLU A 315 9.29 1.74 7.24
CA GLU A 315 8.18 1.31 6.38
C GLU A 315 6.86 1.30 7.14
N ALA A 316 6.82 0.68 8.31
CA ALA A 316 5.64 0.63 9.16
C ALA A 316 5.10 2.04 9.44
N ALA A 317 5.97 2.99 9.80
CA ALA A 317 5.59 4.37 10.07
C ALA A 317 4.96 5.07 8.85
N LEU A 318 5.46 4.82 7.63
CA LEU A 318 4.84 5.33 6.41
C LEU A 318 3.45 4.72 6.18
N GLY A 319 3.29 3.43 6.49
CA GLY A 319 2.00 2.75 6.39
C GLY A 319 0.98 3.26 7.41
N ASP A 320 1.41 3.55 8.63
CA ASP A 320 0.59 4.19 9.67
C ASP A 320 0.09 5.56 9.18
N GLU A 321 0.98 6.37 8.59
CA GLU A 321 0.61 7.67 8.04
C GLU A 321 -0.40 7.55 6.88
N GLN A 322 -0.22 6.57 5.99
CA GLN A 322 -1.17 6.31 4.91
C GLN A 322 -2.52 5.84 5.40
N GLN A 323 -2.55 4.91 6.34
CA GLN A 323 -3.80 4.42 6.92
C GLN A 323 -4.57 5.57 7.58
N ARG A 324 -3.87 6.45 8.31
CA ARG A 324 -4.46 7.67 8.88
C ARG A 324 -5.05 8.58 7.81
N LYS A 325 -4.30 8.87 6.74
CA LYS A 325 -4.79 9.67 5.59
C LYS A 325 -5.98 9.01 4.90
N PHE A 326 -5.97 7.69 4.78
CA PHE A 326 -7.08 6.91 4.22
C PHE A 326 -8.34 7.10 5.07
N TYR A 327 -8.28 6.87 6.39
CA TYR A 327 -9.47 7.03 7.23
C TYR A 327 -9.96 8.48 7.28
N SER A 328 -9.07 9.47 7.33
CA SER A 328 -9.45 10.88 7.22
C SER A 328 -10.19 11.18 5.90
N ARG A 329 -9.65 10.70 4.76
CA ARG A 329 -10.26 10.93 3.45
C ARG A 329 -11.60 10.22 3.26
N PHE A 330 -11.67 8.93 3.61
CA PHE A 330 -12.81 8.08 3.26
C PHE A 330 -13.86 7.98 4.36
N LEU A 331 -13.48 8.15 5.62
CA LEU A 331 -14.40 8.13 6.77
C LEU A 331 -14.65 9.52 7.37
N ARG A 332 -13.92 10.56 6.94
CA ARG A 332 -13.98 11.91 7.52
C ARG A 332 -13.68 11.90 9.02
N MET A 333 -12.75 11.06 9.41
CA MET A 333 -12.32 10.90 10.80
C MET A 333 -10.94 11.53 11.00
N ASP A 334 -10.85 12.47 11.92
CA ASP A 334 -9.55 13.03 12.32
C ASP A 334 -8.94 12.17 13.43
N PHE A 335 -7.75 11.65 13.16
CA PHE A 335 -6.95 10.96 14.17
C PHE A 335 -5.82 11.89 14.62
N PRO A 336 -5.66 12.14 15.93
CA PRO A 336 -4.44 12.74 16.42
C PRO A 336 -3.26 11.82 16.06
N PRO A 337 -2.05 12.38 15.81
CA PRO A 337 -0.85 11.55 15.71
C PRO A 337 -0.71 10.74 17.00
N GLU A 338 -0.52 9.42 16.89
CA GLU A 338 -0.33 8.58 18.07
C GLU A 338 0.93 9.03 18.82
N GLU A 339 0.83 9.19 20.14
CA GLU A 339 2.00 9.41 21.00
C GLU A 339 2.88 8.15 20.94
N SER A 340 3.99 8.26 20.21
CA SER A 340 5.01 7.21 20.02
C SER A 340 5.73 6.84 21.31
#